data_AF-A0AAV5VYL3-F1
#
_entry.id   AF-A0AAV5VYL3-F1
#
_cell.length_a   1.000
_cell.length_b   1.000
_cell.length_c   1.000
_cell.angle_alpha   90.00
_cell.angle_beta   90.00
_cell.angle_gamma   90.00
#
_symmetry.space_group_name_H-M   'P 1'
#
loop_
_entity.id
_entity.type
_entity.pdbx_description
1 polymer ?
#
loop_
_entity_poly.entity_id
_entity_poly.type
_entity_poly.pdbx_seq_one_letter_code
_entity_poly.pdbx_strand_id
1 'polypeptide(L)'
;SALAALNGFKEFSVALGMGAEGAEHLAKDIRSVVGPNVDDIRIRRLVVRATQMHTSLESITRFRAELLSPFRHLKIALIVIDFQNDFVSGSLSIKNGPAGEDPRDAIPALNDLLRENCADMVVYTMDWHPQNHISFYEHCRNGDRKLSEEDKSRKLKPFDVVRFNEPDCAQVLYPSHCVQGSWGANLDPLVHIVKDAHYIRKGEAVHVDSYSAFQDNAGQKKSSLSSLLRDRGVDAVIGCGLAYDICVAATLKDAADLGFYTAVVSDASKGLDSDRIRETNEAFYKRRIAVMTSGEASCAMRKDIFPIEWIEKRVDDL
;
A
#
# COMPACT_ATOMS: atom_id res chain seq x y z
N SER A 1 -20.76 -25.91 16.53
CA SER A 1 -22.07 -25.41 17.00
C SER A 1 -21.89 -23.99 17.52
N ALA A 2 -22.83 -23.09 17.23
CA ALA A 2 -22.83 -21.74 17.83
C ALA A 2 -22.74 -21.80 19.37
N LEU A 3 -23.32 -22.85 19.98
CA LEU A 3 -23.16 -23.17 21.40
C LEU A 3 -21.73 -23.51 21.84
N ALA A 4 -20.89 -24.16 21.03
CA ALA A 4 -19.48 -24.39 21.37
C ALA A 4 -18.65 -23.12 21.25
N ALA A 5 -19.00 -22.23 20.31
CA ALA A 5 -18.39 -20.91 20.18
C ALA A 5 -18.76 -19.99 21.35
N LEU A 6 -20.00 -20.08 21.84
CA LEU A 6 -20.55 -19.40 23.04
C LEU A 6 -19.99 -19.98 24.36
N ASN A 7 -19.85 -21.31 24.46
CA ASN A 7 -19.30 -21.95 25.66
C ASN A 7 -17.81 -21.63 25.84
N GLY A 8 -17.04 -21.58 24.75
CA GLY A 8 -15.66 -21.09 24.78
C GLY A 8 -15.57 -19.63 25.23
N PHE A 9 -16.55 -18.78 24.90
CA PHE A 9 -16.60 -17.38 25.34
C PHE A 9 -16.88 -17.23 26.84
N LYS A 10 -17.75 -18.09 27.41
CA LYS A 10 -18.05 -18.10 28.85
C LYS A 10 -16.83 -18.50 29.69
N GLU A 11 -16.11 -19.55 29.30
CA GLU A 11 -14.88 -19.95 30.00
C GLU A 11 -13.76 -18.90 29.86
N PHE A 12 -13.69 -18.23 28.71
CA PHE A 12 -12.71 -17.17 28.44
C PHE A 12 -12.96 -15.88 29.23
N SER A 13 -14.23 -15.55 29.47
CA SER A 13 -14.64 -14.36 30.23
C SER A 13 -14.30 -14.48 31.72
N VAL A 14 -14.34 -15.70 32.27
CA VAL A 14 -14.05 -15.97 33.68
C VAL A 14 -12.56 -15.77 34.02
N ALA A 15 -11.64 -15.98 33.06
CA ALA A 15 -10.20 -15.82 33.27
C ALA A 15 -9.71 -14.36 33.33
N LEU A 16 -10.51 -13.40 32.87
CA LEU A 16 -10.14 -11.98 32.76
C LEU A 16 -10.59 -11.13 33.97
N GLY A 17 -11.23 -11.71 34.98
CA GLY A 17 -11.72 -10.95 36.14
C GLY A 17 -12.81 -9.92 35.79
N MET A 18 -13.58 -10.15 34.72
CA MET A 18 -14.62 -9.25 34.22
C MET A 18 -15.89 -10.01 33.80
N GLY A 19 -17.04 -9.33 33.80
CA GLY A 19 -18.32 -9.87 33.34
C GLY A 19 -18.36 -10.09 31.83
N ALA A 20 -18.73 -11.31 31.40
CA ALA A 20 -18.75 -11.77 30.00
C ALA A 20 -19.45 -10.84 28.99
N GLU A 21 -20.39 -10.01 29.44
CA GLU A 21 -21.19 -9.12 28.58
C GLU A 21 -20.35 -8.02 27.90
N GLY A 22 -19.32 -7.48 28.56
CA GLY A 22 -18.52 -6.37 28.01
C GLY A 22 -17.68 -6.77 26.79
N ALA A 23 -17.03 -7.94 26.87
CA ALA A 23 -16.22 -8.50 25.80
C ALA A 23 -17.08 -8.94 24.60
N GLU A 24 -18.26 -9.51 24.86
CA GLU A 24 -19.21 -9.92 23.82
C GLU A 24 -19.77 -8.71 23.05
N HIS A 25 -20.09 -7.62 23.74
CA HIS A 25 -20.52 -6.38 23.11
C HIS A 25 -19.42 -5.73 22.26
N LEU A 26 -18.18 -5.66 22.75
CA LEU A 26 -17.05 -5.14 21.96
C LEU A 26 -16.80 -5.99 20.71
N ALA A 27 -16.87 -7.32 20.83
CA ALA A 27 -16.74 -8.22 19.67
C ALA A 27 -17.84 -7.97 18.63
N LYS A 28 -19.08 -7.74 19.06
CA LYS A 28 -20.21 -7.42 18.17
C LYS A 28 -20.00 -6.07 17.45
N ASP A 29 -19.52 -5.07 18.15
CA ASP A 29 -19.24 -3.75 17.55
C ASP A 29 -18.09 -3.84 16.54
N ILE A 30 -16.98 -4.51 16.89
CA ILE A 30 -15.87 -4.72 15.95
C ILE A 30 -16.39 -5.40 14.68
N ARG A 31 -17.20 -6.46 14.79
CA ARG A 31 -17.81 -7.13 13.63
C ARG A 31 -18.66 -6.20 12.77
N SER A 32 -19.38 -5.26 13.39
CA SER A 32 -20.17 -4.27 12.64
C SER A 32 -19.33 -3.30 11.82
N VAL A 33 -18.06 -3.11 12.20
CA VAL A 33 -17.12 -2.22 11.53
C VAL A 33 -16.23 -2.97 10.55
N VAL A 34 -15.85 -4.22 10.80
CA VAL A 34 -14.94 -4.98 9.92
C VAL A 34 -15.63 -5.89 8.91
N GLY A 35 -16.95 -6.04 9.00
CA GLY A 35 -17.74 -6.92 8.14
C GLY A 35 -17.69 -8.39 8.57
N PRO A 36 -18.49 -9.24 7.91
CA PRO A 36 -18.74 -10.62 8.35
C PRO A 36 -17.62 -11.62 8.02
N ASN A 37 -16.70 -11.27 7.12
CA ASN A 37 -15.72 -12.22 6.58
C ASN A 37 -14.45 -12.33 7.42
N VAL A 38 -14.35 -11.56 8.51
CA VAL A 38 -13.16 -11.56 9.37
C VAL A 38 -13.19 -12.75 10.33
N ASP A 39 -12.06 -13.46 10.40
CA ASP A 39 -11.88 -14.62 11.28
C ASP A 39 -12.18 -14.28 12.75
N ASP A 40 -13.09 -15.06 13.34
CA ASP A 40 -13.48 -15.00 14.75
C ASP A 40 -12.27 -15.10 15.70
N ILE A 41 -11.21 -15.82 15.33
CA ILE A 41 -9.99 -15.91 16.13
C ILE A 41 -9.28 -14.56 16.21
N ARG A 42 -9.21 -13.81 15.10
CA ARG A 42 -8.61 -12.46 15.09
C ARG A 42 -9.43 -11.49 15.93
N ILE A 43 -10.76 -11.52 15.79
CA ILE A 43 -11.66 -10.68 16.59
C ILE A 43 -11.47 -10.98 18.07
N ARG A 44 -11.45 -12.26 18.46
CA ARG A 44 -11.21 -12.66 19.86
C ARG A 44 -9.88 -12.11 20.36
N ARG A 45 -8.78 -12.33 19.64
CA ARG A 45 -7.45 -11.82 20.03
C ARG A 45 -7.43 -10.31 20.19
N LEU A 46 -8.11 -9.57 19.30
CA LEU A 46 -8.22 -8.12 19.38
C LEU A 46 -8.99 -7.68 20.63
N VAL A 47 -10.14 -8.32 20.91
CA VAL A 47 -10.93 -8.07 22.13
C VAL A 47 -10.10 -8.32 23.38
N VAL A 48 -9.34 -9.43 23.44
CA VAL A 48 -8.45 -9.70 24.58
C VAL A 48 -7.48 -8.55 24.80
N ARG A 49 -6.74 -8.15 23.76
CA ARG A 49 -5.75 -7.07 23.85
C ARG A 49 -6.39 -5.77 24.33
N ALA A 50 -7.49 -5.36 23.69
CA ALA A 50 -8.25 -4.17 24.06
C ALA A 50 -8.72 -4.18 25.51
N THR A 51 -9.22 -5.32 26.00
CA THR A 51 -9.72 -5.44 27.38
C THR A 51 -8.61 -5.51 28.42
N GLN A 52 -7.42 -6.03 28.09
CA GLN A 52 -6.26 -5.99 28.99
C GLN A 52 -5.78 -4.57 29.27
N MET A 53 -6.04 -3.63 28.37
CA MET A 53 -5.70 -2.22 28.52
C MET A 53 -6.73 -1.45 29.38
N HIS A 54 -7.97 -1.96 29.50
CA HIS A 54 -9.07 -1.28 30.16
C HIS A 54 -9.89 -2.21 31.07
N THR A 55 -9.75 -2.04 32.38
CA THR A 55 -10.26 -2.99 33.39
C THR A 55 -11.66 -2.72 33.93
N SER A 56 -12.31 -1.59 33.58
CA SER A 56 -13.67 -1.24 34.07
C SER A 56 -14.69 -1.12 32.93
N LEU A 57 -15.97 -1.39 33.21
CA LEU A 57 -17.06 -1.28 32.21
C LEU A 57 -17.23 0.14 31.66
N GLU A 58 -17.04 1.15 32.50
CA GLU A 58 -17.10 2.56 32.09
C GLU A 58 -15.91 2.92 31.18
N SER A 59 -14.71 2.43 31.52
CA SER A 59 -13.51 2.55 30.67
C SER A 59 -13.67 1.81 29.34
N ILE A 60 -14.29 0.63 29.32
CA ILE A 60 -14.57 -0.11 28.07
C ILE A 60 -15.58 0.62 27.20
N THR A 61 -16.63 1.21 27.78
CA THR A 61 -17.63 1.95 27.00
C THR A 61 -17.02 3.19 26.36
N ARG A 62 -16.17 3.91 27.11
CA ARG A 62 -15.39 5.03 26.59
C ARG A 62 -14.41 4.59 25.50
N PHE A 63 -13.65 3.52 25.76
CA PHE A 63 -12.73 2.94 24.80
C PHE A 63 -13.42 2.52 23.50
N ARG A 64 -14.61 1.90 23.58
CA ARG A 64 -15.42 1.56 22.39
C ARG A 64 -15.72 2.78 21.53
N ALA A 65 -16.13 3.88 22.16
CA ALA A 65 -16.39 5.13 21.46
C ALA A 65 -15.10 5.71 20.85
N GLU A 66 -13.99 5.71 21.57
CA GLU A 66 -12.69 6.22 21.11
C GLU A 66 -12.04 5.36 20.01
N LEU A 67 -12.30 4.04 20.04
CA LEU A 67 -11.80 3.08 19.07
C LEU A 67 -12.53 3.20 17.74
N LEU A 68 -13.87 3.20 17.75
CA LEU A 68 -14.66 3.02 16.53
C LEU A 68 -15.24 4.33 15.97
N SER A 69 -15.48 5.34 16.80
CA SER A 69 -16.04 6.62 16.33
C SER A 69 -15.15 7.30 15.25
N PRO A 70 -13.81 7.33 15.38
CA PRO A 70 -12.96 7.98 14.38
C PRO A 70 -13.11 7.40 12.97
N PHE A 71 -13.39 6.10 12.85
CA PHE A 71 -13.51 5.41 11.56
C PHE A 71 -14.61 6.01 10.66
N ARG A 72 -15.69 6.52 11.26
CA ARG A 72 -16.80 7.16 10.53
C ARG A 72 -16.44 8.49 9.85
N HIS A 73 -15.31 9.06 10.24
CA HIS A 73 -14.88 10.38 9.80
C HIS A 73 -13.51 10.36 9.10
N LEU A 74 -12.95 9.17 8.85
CA LEU A 74 -11.68 9.06 8.14
C LEU A 74 -11.79 9.66 6.76
N LYS A 75 -10.82 10.51 6.42
CA LYS A 75 -10.57 10.90 5.04
C LYS A 75 -9.63 9.90 4.38
N ILE A 76 -10.07 9.35 3.26
CA ILE A 76 -9.37 8.27 2.56
C ILE A 76 -8.92 8.77 1.19
N ALA A 77 -7.63 8.63 0.91
CA ALA A 77 -7.07 8.85 -0.42
C ALA A 77 -6.89 7.52 -1.17
N LEU A 78 -7.39 7.46 -2.40
CA LEU A 78 -7.06 6.41 -3.36
C LEU A 78 -5.82 6.84 -4.14
N ILE A 79 -4.75 6.05 -4.09
CA ILE A 79 -3.51 6.30 -4.82
C ILE A 79 -3.36 5.26 -5.94
N VAL A 80 -3.42 5.73 -7.18
CA VAL A 80 -3.20 4.94 -8.40
C VAL A 80 -1.72 5.06 -8.78
N ILE A 81 -1.00 3.95 -8.66
CA ILE A 81 0.45 3.93 -8.73
C ILE A 81 0.90 3.46 -10.11
N ASP A 82 1.53 4.35 -10.86
CA ASP A 82 2.30 4.07 -12.07
C ASP A 82 1.57 3.22 -13.13
N PHE A 83 0.28 3.45 -13.33
CA PHE A 83 -0.47 2.85 -14.46
C PHE A 83 -0.12 3.55 -15.78
N GLN A 84 1.16 3.53 -16.14
CA GLN A 84 1.73 4.18 -17.32
C GLN A 84 1.95 3.20 -18.47
N ASN A 85 1.98 3.72 -19.69
CA ASN A 85 2.12 2.94 -20.92
C ASN A 85 3.31 1.97 -20.88
N ASP A 86 4.48 2.39 -20.38
CA ASP A 86 5.65 1.52 -20.33
C ASP A 86 5.47 0.31 -19.42
N PHE A 87 4.73 0.43 -18.32
CA PHE A 87 4.43 -0.67 -17.41
C PHE A 87 3.27 -1.54 -17.89
N VAL A 88 2.37 -1.01 -18.71
CA VAL A 88 1.24 -1.79 -19.26
C VAL A 88 1.64 -2.52 -20.54
N SER A 89 2.19 -1.81 -21.52
CA SER A 89 2.42 -2.34 -22.87
C SER A 89 3.70 -1.88 -23.57
N GLY A 90 4.50 -1.03 -22.93
CA GLY A 90 5.74 -0.50 -23.48
C GLY A 90 6.99 -1.23 -22.98
N SER A 91 8.06 -0.46 -22.76
CA SER A 91 9.43 -0.99 -22.63
C SER A 91 9.66 -1.84 -21.38
N LEU A 92 8.86 -1.64 -20.33
CA LEU A 92 8.95 -2.34 -19.05
C LEU A 92 7.61 -2.96 -18.65
N SER A 93 6.90 -3.53 -19.62
CA SER A 93 5.59 -4.14 -19.36
C SER A 93 5.70 -5.23 -18.30
N ILE A 94 4.89 -5.12 -17.24
CA ILE A 94 4.90 -6.06 -16.10
C ILE A 94 4.61 -7.50 -16.55
N LYS A 95 3.83 -7.67 -17.63
CA LYS A 95 3.52 -8.98 -18.23
C LYS A 95 4.75 -9.77 -18.65
N ASN A 96 5.85 -9.09 -18.95
CA ASN A 96 7.11 -9.72 -19.32
C ASN A 96 7.94 -10.18 -18.12
N GLY A 97 7.49 -9.88 -16.89
CA GLY A 97 8.12 -10.33 -15.65
C GLY A 97 7.85 -11.82 -15.36
N PRO A 98 8.64 -12.44 -14.47
CA PRO A 98 8.50 -13.86 -14.10
C PRO A 98 7.11 -14.25 -13.58
N ALA A 99 6.36 -13.32 -12.99
CA ALA A 99 4.99 -13.59 -12.52
C ALA A 99 4.00 -13.81 -13.68
N GLY A 100 4.27 -13.24 -14.86
CA GLY A 100 3.39 -13.34 -16.04
C GLY A 100 2.04 -12.63 -15.88
N GLU A 101 1.88 -11.78 -14.87
CA GLU A 101 0.65 -11.04 -14.60
C GLU A 101 0.41 -9.95 -15.67
N ASP A 102 -0.79 -9.90 -16.27
CA ASP A 102 -1.12 -8.87 -17.26
C ASP A 102 -1.66 -7.61 -16.56
N PRO A 103 -1.00 -6.43 -16.69
CA PRO A 103 -1.49 -5.15 -16.16
C PRO A 103 -2.93 -4.83 -16.55
N ARG A 104 -3.36 -5.25 -17.75
CA ARG A 104 -4.71 -4.95 -18.24
C ARG A 104 -5.79 -5.63 -17.44
N ASP A 105 -5.50 -6.75 -16.79
CA ASP A 105 -6.48 -7.48 -15.98
C ASP A 105 -6.87 -6.70 -14.71
N ALA A 106 -6.03 -5.75 -14.26
CA ALA A 106 -6.32 -4.90 -13.12
C ALA A 106 -7.13 -3.63 -13.47
N ILE A 107 -7.15 -3.22 -14.75
CA ILE A 107 -7.77 -1.96 -15.20
C ILE A 107 -9.29 -1.94 -14.98
N PRO A 108 -10.07 -3.02 -15.21
CA PRO A 108 -11.51 -3.00 -14.95
C PRO A 108 -11.84 -2.67 -13.49
N ALA A 109 -11.24 -3.38 -12.54
CA ALA A 109 -11.44 -3.17 -11.11
C ALA A 109 -11.00 -1.76 -10.68
N LEU A 110 -9.85 -1.29 -11.18
CA LEU A 110 -9.38 0.09 -10.96
C LEU A 110 -10.41 1.12 -11.47
N ASN A 111 -10.90 0.95 -12.69
CA ASN A 111 -11.81 1.89 -13.32
C ASN A 111 -13.17 1.93 -12.62
N ASP A 112 -13.65 0.80 -12.11
CA ASP A 112 -14.89 0.77 -11.34
C ASP A 112 -14.75 1.59 -10.05
N LEU A 113 -13.64 1.42 -9.31
CA LEU A 113 -13.33 2.26 -8.14
C LEU A 113 -13.27 3.75 -8.47
N LEU A 114 -12.60 4.11 -9.57
CA LEU A 114 -12.43 5.50 -9.97
C LEU A 114 -13.75 6.14 -10.45
N ARG A 115 -14.62 5.38 -11.12
CA ARG A 115 -15.95 5.85 -11.55
C ARG A 115 -16.92 5.98 -10.39
N GLU A 116 -16.85 5.07 -9.42
CA GLU A 116 -17.61 5.18 -8.16
C GLU A 116 -17.21 6.44 -7.38
N ASN A 117 -15.94 6.86 -7.47
CA ASN A 117 -15.42 8.11 -6.94
C ASN A 117 -15.79 8.35 -5.46
N CYS A 118 -15.74 7.28 -4.66
CA CYS A 118 -16.08 7.31 -3.23
C CYS A 118 -14.91 7.77 -2.33
N ALA A 119 -13.69 7.85 -2.88
CA ALA A 119 -12.53 8.38 -2.17
C ALA A 119 -12.70 9.88 -1.91
N ASP A 120 -12.19 10.36 -0.78
CA ASP A 120 -12.16 11.80 -0.47
C ASP A 120 -11.10 12.53 -1.32
N MET A 121 -10.14 11.77 -1.86
CA MET A 121 -9.07 12.27 -2.72
C MET A 121 -8.56 11.16 -3.65
N VAL A 122 -8.27 11.49 -4.90
CA VAL A 122 -7.58 10.59 -5.85
C VAL A 122 -6.22 11.18 -6.20
N VAL A 123 -5.19 10.35 -6.16
CA VAL A 123 -3.81 10.69 -6.54
C VAL A 123 -3.33 9.70 -7.58
N TYR A 124 -2.77 10.19 -8.69
CA TYR A 124 -2.00 9.38 -9.63
C TYR A 124 -0.50 9.62 -9.39
N THR A 125 0.27 8.54 -9.25
CA THR A 125 1.73 8.63 -9.27
C THR A 125 2.25 8.34 -10.67
N MET A 126 3.33 9.01 -11.02
CA MET A 126 3.93 8.96 -12.33
C MET A 126 5.43 8.78 -12.16
N ASP A 127 5.97 7.67 -12.61
CA ASP A 127 7.39 7.54 -12.82
C ASP A 127 7.83 8.48 -13.95
N TRP A 128 8.90 9.25 -13.74
CA TRP A 128 9.20 10.40 -14.57
C TRP A 128 10.70 10.66 -14.72
N HIS A 129 11.37 9.73 -15.39
CA HIS A 129 12.83 9.64 -15.40
C HIS A 129 13.50 10.50 -16.49
N PRO A 130 14.58 11.24 -16.17
CA PRO A 130 15.41 11.88 -17.19
C PRO A 130 16.03 10.83 -18.12
N GLN A 131 16.34 11.21 -19.36
CA GLN A 131 16.84 10.29 -20.39
C GLN A 131 18.05 9.47 -19.94
N ASN A 132 18.93 10.03 -19.11
CA ASN A 132 20.15 9.39 -18.61
C ASN A 132 20.02 8.89 -17.15
N HIS A 133 18.83 8.53 -16.68
CA HIS A 133 18.61 8.13 -15.30
C HIS A 133 19.49 6.94 -14.84
N ILE A 134 19.83 6.89 -13.55
CA ILE A 134 20.75 5.89 -12.96
C ILE A 134 20.22 4.46 -13.01
N SER A 135 18.90 4.30 -13.00
CA SER A 135 18.26 2.99 -13.10
C SER A 135 18.31 2.40 -14.51
N PHE A 136 18.68 3.15 -15.54
CA PHE A 136 18.67 2.65 -16.92
C PHE A 136 19.91 1.84 -17.26
N TYR A 137 19.69 0.60 -17.68
CA TYR A 137 20.70 -0.34 -18.15
C TYR A 137 21.54 0.27 -19.28
N GLU A 138 20.90 0.99 -20.21
CA GLU A 138 21.56 1.63 -21.35
C GLU A 138 22.57 2.71 -20.93
N HIS A 139 22.40 3.26 -19.72
CA HIS A 139 23.15 4.42 -19.22
C HIS A 139 23.99 4.12 -17.97
N CYS A 140 23.99 2.86 -17.50
CA CYS A 140 24.72 2.46 -16.29
C CYS A 140 26.26 2.63 -16.40
N ARG A 141 26.81 2.79 -17.61
CA ARG A 141 28.24 3.01 -17.86
C ARG A 141 28.59 4.44 -18.31
N ASN A 142 27.66 5.39 -18.18
CA ASN A 142 27.95 6.79 -18.48
C ASN A 142 29.02 7.35 -17.54
N GLY A 143 29.80 8.33 -18.01
CA GLY A 143 30.94 8.88 -17.26
C GLY A 143 30.57 9.71 -16.02
N ASP A 144 29.30 10.05 -15.85
CA ASP A 144 28.75 10.79 -14.71
C ASP A 144 28.38 9.89 -13.51
N ARG A 145 28.67 8.58 -13.60
CA ARG A 145 28.53 7.60 -12.52
C ARG A 145 29.63 6.54 -12.62
N LYS A 146 29.99 5.91 -11.51
CA LYS A 146 31.06 4.91 -11.47
C LYS A 146 30.56 3.62 -10.85
N LEU A 147 30.49 2.56 -11.65
CA LEU A 147 30.27 1.20 -11.17
C LEU A 147 31.41 0.73 -10.25
N SER A 148 31.12 -0.22 -9.37
CA SER A 148 32.12 -0.99 -8.63
C SER A 148 33.09 -1.71 -9.59
N GLU A 149 34.30 -2.03 -9.14
CA GLU A 149 35.27 -2.76 -9.99
C GLU A 149 34.73 -4.14 -10.42
N GLU A 150 33.96 -4.79 -9.55
CA GLU A 150 33.27 -6.04 -9.86
C GLU A 150 32.27 -5.84 -11.01
N ASP A 151 31.38 -4.83 -10.90
CA ASP A 151 30.34 -4.57 -11.89
C ASP A 151 30.85 -4.01 -13.22
N LYS A 152 31.98 -3.30 -13.21
CA LYS A 152 32.65 -2.85 -14.44
C LYS A 152 33.03 -4.02 -15.34
N SER A 153 33.49 -5.12 -14.74
CA SER A 153 33.93 -6.32 -15.47
C SER A 153 32.77 -7.25 -15.88
N ARG A 154 31.62 -7.13 -15.22
CA ARG A 154 30.44 -7.97 -15.48
C ARG A 154 29.78 -7.63 -16.82
N LYS A 155 29.32 -8.66 -17.54
CA LYS A 155 28.38 -8.51 -18.66
C LYS A 155 26.97 -8.30 -18.12
N LEU A 156 26.68 -7.06 -17.75
CA LEU A 156 25.39 -6.64 -17.21
C LEU A 156 24.23 -6.85 -18.20
N LYS A 157 23.03 -7.04 -17.65
CA LYS A 157 21.75 -7.11 -18.37
C LYS A 157 20.65 -6.40 -17.55
N PRO A 158 19.48 -6.09 -18.15
CA PRO A 158 18.32 -5.66 -17.38
C PRO A 158 18.01 -6.61 -16.22
N PHE A 159 17.55 -6.03 -15.11
CA PHE A 159 17.26 -6.62 -13.81
C PHE A 159 18.47 -7.06 -12.98
N ASP A 160 19.70 -6.88 -13.47
CA ASP A 160 20.88 -7.06 -12.62
C ASP A 160 20.92 -5.96 -11.54
N VAL A 161 21.32 -6.36 -10.32
CA VAL A 161 21.70 -5.41 -9.27
C VAL A 161 23.17 -5.07 -9.42
N VAL A 162 23.47 -3.78 -9.40
CA VAL A 162 24.82 -3.23 -9.44
C VAL A 162 25.08 -2.31 -8.24
N ARG A 163 26.34 -2.13 -7.88
CA ARG A 163 26.81 -1.09 -6.96
C ARG A 163 27.50 0.01 -7.74
N PHE A 164 27.03 1.24 -7.57
CA PHE A 164 27.78 2.43 -7.93
C PHE A 164 28.60 2.88 -6.71
N ASN A 165 29.86 3.28 -6.95
CA ASN A 165 30.73 3.93 -5.98
C ASN A 165 30.50 5.46 -5.98
N GLU A 166 30.09 6.01 -7.13
CA GLU A 166 29.76 7.43 -7.30
C GLU A 166 28.54 7.54 -8.23
N PRO A 167 27.35 7.94 -7.73
CA PRO A 167 27.00 8.03 -6.31
C PRO A 167 27.14 6.66 -5.62
N ASP A 168 27.33 6.65 -4.30
CA ASP A 168 27.40 5.38 -3.56
C ASP A 168 26.00 4.80 -3.34
N CYS A 169 25.59 3.85 -4.17
CA CYS A 169 24.28 3.22 -4.08
C CYS A 169 24.21 1.84 -4.75
N ALA A 170 23.38 0.95 -4.21
CA ALA A 170 22.95 -0.24 -4.94
C ALA A 170 21.74 0.11 -5.81
N GLN A 171 21.72 -0.36 -7.06
CA GLN A 171 20.67 -0.04 -8.02
C GLN A 171 20.31 -1.27 -8.84
N VAL A 172 19.01 -1.52 -9.01
CA VAL A 172 18.50 -2.47 -9.99
C VAL A 172 18.49 -1.78 -11.34
N LEU A 173 19.06 -2.41 -12.37
CA LEU A 173 19.03 -1.87 -13.72
C LEU A 173 17.75 -2.28 -14.43
N TYR A 174 17.13 -1.36 -15.16
CA TYR A 174 15.94 -1.58 -15.97
C TYR A 174 16.20 -1.11 -17.41
N PRO A 175 15.48 -1.63 -18.42
CA PRO A 175 15.40 -0.96 -19.71
C PRO A 175 14.92 0.48 -19.52
N SER A 176 15.34 1.40 -20.38
CA SER A 176 14.83 2.78 -20.34
C SER A 176 13.30 2.81 -20.41
N HIS A 177 12.66 3.46 -19.45
CA HIS A 177 11.20 3.48 -19.29
C HIS A 177 10.75 4.80 -18.65
N CYS A 178 9.49 5.17 -18.88
CA CYS A 178 8.86 6.36 -18.30
C CYS A 178 9.71 7.63 -18.45
N VAL A 179 10.40 7.75 -19.59
CA VAL A 179 11.27 8.88 -19.87
C VAL A 179 10.43 10.14 -20.02
N GLN A 180 10.86 11.25 -19.40
CA GLN A 180 10.10 12.50 -19.37
C GLN A 180 9.62 12.94 -20.76
N GLY A 181 8.31 13.15 -20.90
CA GLY A 181 7.68 13.59 -22.15
C GLY A 181 7.52 12.51 -23.22
N SER A 182 7.97 11.28 -22.97
CA SER A 182 7.77 10.16 -23.88
C SER A 182 6.34 9.62 -23.82
N TRP A 183 5.95 8.84 -24.84
CA TRP A 183 4.69 8.09 -24.83
C TRP A 183 4.61 7.13 -23.64
N GLY A 184 5.72 6.44 -23.35
CA GLY A 184 5.81 5.44 -22.29
C GLY A 184 5.52 5.99 -20.89
N ALA A 185 5.81 7.28 -20.68
CA ALA A 185 5.58 7.97 -19.42
C ALA A 185 4.15 8.50 -19.24
N ASN A 186 3.27 8.43 -20.25
CA ASN A 186 1.87 8.81 -20.08
C ASN A 186 1.09 7.71 -19.36
N LEU A 187 0.02 8.08 -18.63
CA LEU A 187 -0.95 7.11 -18.13
C LEU A 187 -1.52 6.29 -19.28
N ASP A 188 -1.77 5.01 -19.03
CA ASP A 188 -2.38 4.13 -20.01
C ASP A 188 -3.78 4.64 -20.38
N PRO A 189 -4.12 4.72 -21.69
CA PRO A 189 -5.36 5.33 -22.14
C PRO A 189 -6.63 4.57 -21.70
N LEU A 190 -6.51 3.33 -21.22
CA LEU A 190 -7.65 2.58 -20.67
C LEU A 190 -7.97 2.96 -19.22
N VAL A 191 -7.08 3.68 -18.54
CA VAL A 191 -7.30 4.13 -17.16
C VAL A 191 -8.23 5.33 -17.15
N HIS A 192 -9.29 5.25 -16.36
CA HIS A 192 -10.22 6.36 -16.16
C HIS A 192 -9.52 7.49 -15.41
N ILE A 193 -9.67 8.73 -15.89
CA ILE A 193 -9.07 9.91 -15.25
C ILE A 193 -10.15 10.71 -14.54
N VAL A 194 -10.00 10.86 -13.22
CA VAL A 194 -10.90 11.66 -12.38
C VAL A 194 -10.60 13.15 -12.53
N LYS A 195 -11.64 13.97 -12.67
CA LYS A 195 -11.58 15.39 -13.08
C LYS A 195 -10.77 16.33 -12.16
N ASP A 196 -10.56 15.97 -10.90
CA ASP A 196 -9.87 16.81 -9.90
C ASP A 196 -8.75 16.04 -9.15
N ALA A 197 -8.20 15.02 -9.81
CA ALA A 197 -7.13 14.22 -9.23
C ALA A 197 -5.80 14.98 -9.11
N HIS A 198 -4.99 14.56 -8.15
CA HIS A 198 -3.64 15.09 -7.94
C HIS A 198 -2.63 14.20 -8.63
N TYR A 199 -1.52 14.79 -9.10
CA TYR A 199 -0.46 14.06 -9.79
C TYR A 199 0.86 14.25 -9.06
N ILE A 200 1.54 13.14 -8.76
CA ILE A 200 2.84 13.14 -8.11
C ILE A 200 3.84 12.44 -9.00
N ARG A 201 4.88 13.16 -9.41
CA ARG A 201 6.01 12.60 -10.16
C ARG A 201 7.07 12.08 -9.19
N LYS A 202 7.73 11.00 -9.58
CA LYS A 202 8.87 10.41 -8.88
C LYS A 202 9.97 10.01 -9.86
N GLY A 203 11.18 9.77 -9.35
CA GLY A 203 12.31 9.34 -10.17
C GLY A 203 12.93 10.44 -11.06
N GLU A 204 12.68 11.72 -10.75
CA GLU A 204 13.12 12.85 -11.60
C GLU A 204 14.62 13.16 -11.51
N ALA A 205 15.31 12.68 -10.48
CA ALA A 205 16.71 12.97 -10.26
C ALA A 205 17.61 11.96 -10.98
N VAL A 206 18.57 12.43 -11.77
CA VAL A 206 19.44 11.57 -12.60
C VAL A 206 20.14 10.47 -11.81
N HIS A 207 20.60 10.78 -10.60
CA HIS A 207 21.51 9.93 -9.82
C HIS A 207 20.84 9.21 -8.64
N VAL A 208 19.52 9.30 -8.50
CA VAL A 208 18.82 8.59 -7.43
C VAL A 208 17.43 8.17 -7.92
N ASP A 209 17.16 6.89 -7.77
CA ASP A 209 15.87 6.29 -8.13
C ASP A 209 14.84 6.47 -6.98
N SER A 210 13.57 6.32 -7.29
CA SER A 210 12.47 6.54 -6.34
C SER A 210 11.31 5.60 -6.66
N TYR A 211 11.26 4.44 -5.99
CA TYR A 211 10.11 3.54 -6.10
C TYR A 211 8.90 4.06 -5.31
N SER A 212 9.15 4.58 -4.11
CA SER A 212 8.11 5.16 -3.28
C SER A 212 7.67 6.52 -3.84
N ALA A 213 6.37 6.77 -3.78
CA ALA A 213 5.83 8.09 -4.05
C ALA A 213 6.02 9.07 -2.87
N PHE A 214 6.57 8.65 -1.72
CA PHE A 214 6.82 9.49 -0.55
C PHE A 214 8.25 10.03 -0.46
N GLN A 215 9.24 9.26 -0.91
CA GLN A 215 10.66 9.63 -0.85
C GLN A 215 11.49 8.82 -1.84
N ASP A 216 12.69 9.32 -2.15
CA ASP A 216 13.66 8.61 -2.97
C ASP A 216 14.26 7.37 -2.26
N ASN A 217 14.91 6.50 -3.03
CA ASN A 217 15.49 5.25 -2.52
C ASN A 217 16.67 5.49 -1.55
N ALA A 218 17.23 6.71 -1.51
CA ALA A 218 18.27 7.10 -0.56
C ALA A 218 17.69 7.69 0.74
N GLY A 219 16.37 7.92 0.81
CA GLY A 219 15.70 8.60 1.92
C GLY A 219 16.10 10.08 2.06
N GLN A 220 16.71 10.67 1.03
CA GLN A 220 17.29 12.02 1.11
C GLN A 220 16.29 13.09 0.69
N LYS A 221 15.53 12.82 -0.38
CA LYS A 221 14.50 13.73 -0.88
C LYS A 221 13.11 13.16 -0.60
N LYS A 222 12.32 13.91 0.16
CA LYS A 222 10.88 13.67 0.32
C LYS A 222 10.11 14.26 -0.87
N SER A 223 9.09 13.55 -1.34
CA SER A 223 8.15 14.06 -2.32
C SER A 223 7.13 15.00 -1.66
N SER A 224 6.33 15.69 -2.48
CA SER A 224 5.21 16.51 -2.00
C SER A 224 3.97 15.70 -1.58
N LEU A 225 3.97 14.37 -1.74
CA LEU A 225 2.79 13.55 -1.43
C LEU A 225 2.46 13.59 0.06
N SER A 226 3.46 13.45 0.93
CA SER A 226 3.23 13.46 2.38
C SER A 226 2.58 14.76 2.84
N SER A 227 3.13 15.91 2.44
CA SER A 227 2.56 17.22 2.77
C SER A 227 1.15 17.37 2.19
N LEU A 228 0.95 16.99 0.93
CA LEU A 228 -0.36 17.07 0.28
C LEU A 228 -1.44 16.28 1.04
N LEU A 229 -1.15 15.03 1.43
CA LEU A 229 -2.09 14.20 2.18
C LEU A 229 -2.38 14.81 3.56
N ARG A 230 -1.35 15.28 4.26
CA ARG A 230 -1.50 15.90 5.60
C ARG A 230 -2.28 17.21 5.55
N ASP A 231 -2.00 18.07 4.58
CA ASP A 231 -2.69 19.35 4.39
C ASP A 231 -4.19 19.15 4.07
N ARG A 232 -4.54 18.01 3.46
CA ARG A 232 -5.94 17.62 3.20
C ARG A 232 -6.60 16.88 4.36
N GLY A 233 -5.84 16.59 5.41
CA GLY A 233 -6.29 15.85 6.58
C GLY A 233 -6.62 14.40 6.25
N VAL A 234 -5.88 13.78 5.32
CA VAL A 234 -6.03 12.36 4.99
C VAL A 234 -5.53 11.51 6.16
N ASP A 235 -6.34 10.54 6.56
CA ASP A 235 -6.06 9.60 7.64
C ASP A 235 -5.64 8.23 7.10
N ALA A 236 -6.16 7.86 5.93
CA ALA A 236 -5.93 6.56 5.32
C ALA A 236 -5.55 6.64 3.84
N VAL A 237 -4.67 5.72 3.43
CA VAL A 237 -4.22 5.53 2.06
C VAL A 237 -4.61 4.14 1.58
N ILE A 238 -5.37 4.08 0.49
CA ILE A 238 -5.64 2.86 -0.24
C ILE A 238 -4.88 2.94 -1.56
N GLY A 239 -3.92 2.04 -1.78
CA GLY A 239 -3.11 2.01 -3.00
C GLY A 239 -3.53 0.90 -3.95
N CYS A 240 -3.35 1.15 -5.24
CA CYS A 240 -3.49 0.18 -6.31
C CYS A 240 -2.51 0.55 -7.42
N GLY A 241 -2.02 -0.39 -8.22
CA GLY A 241 -1.05 -0.02 -9.25
C GLY A 241 -0.06 -1.08 -9.69
N LEU A 242 1.02 -0.56 -10.27
CA LEU A 242 2.12 -1.32 -10.87
C LEU A 242 3.47 -0.80 -10.32
N ALA A 243 4.51 -1.62 -10.19
CA ALA A 243 4.39 -3.06 -9.91
C ALA A 243 4.02 -3.27 -8.43
N TYR A 244 3.19 -4.28 -8.15
CA TYR A 244 2.74 -4.66 -6.82
C TYR A 244 3.90 -4.81 -5.82
N ASP A 245 4.98 -5.46 -6.25
CA ASP A 245 6.16 -5.80 -5.46
C ASP A 245 7.31 -4.77 -5.50
N ILE A 246 7.10 -3.63 -6.18
CA ILE A 246 8.09 -2.56 -6.33
C ILE A 246 7.51 -1.22 -5.87
N CYS A 247 6.91 -0.44 -6.77
CA CYS A 247 6.43 0.91 -6.47
C CYS A 247 5.22 0.90 -5.53
N VAL A 248 4.29 -0.04 -5.71
CA VAL A 248 3.14 -0.21 -4.81
C VAL A 248 3.62 -0.62 -3.42
N ALA A 249 4.47 -1.64 -3.34
CA ALA A 249 5.07 -2.08 -2.09
C ALA A 249 5.81 -0.95 -1.38
N ALA A 250 6.71 -0.25 -2.06
CA ALA A 250 7.51 0.83 -1.48
C ALA A 250 6.62 1.97 -0.96
N THR A 251 5.66 2.42 -1.78
CA THR A 251 4.75 3.51 -1.43
C THR A 251 3.88 3.17 -0.22
N LEU A 252 3.32 1.96 -0.16
CA LEU A 252 2.43 1.58 0.94
C LEU A 252 3.18 1.24 2.22
N LYS A 253 4.40 0.70 2.13
CA LYS A 253 5.27 0.56 3.31
C LYS A 253 5.60 1.93 3.90
N ASP A 254 5.98 2.91 3.08
CA ASP A 254 6.24 4.26 3.56
C ASP A 254 4.98 4.93 4.12
N ALA A 255 3.80 4.73 3.51
CA ALA A 255 2.54 5.25 4.05
C ALA A 255 2.25 4.70 5.45
N ALA A 256 2.43 3.39 5.65
CA ALA A 256 2.24 2.76 6.95
C ALA A 256 3.28 3.25 7.98
N ASP A 257 4.55 3.35 7.59
CA ASP A 257 5.64 3.84 8.45
C ASP A 257 5.44 5.32 8.82
N LEU A 258 4.78 6.11 7.95
CA LEU A 258 4.34 7.48 8.23
C LEU A 258 3.07 7.57 9.09
N GLY A 259 2.46 6.43 9.45
CA GLY A 259 1.32 6.34 10.36
C GLY A 259 -0.06 6.46 9.71
N PHE A 260 -0.16 6.40 8.38
CA PHE A 260 -1.47 6.30 7.72
C PHE A 260 -2.06 4.90 7.92
N TYR A 261 -3.38 4.81 8.09
CA TYR A 261 -4.05 3.53 7.86
C TYR A 261 -3.87 3.16 6.40
N THR A 262 -3.36 1.95 6.13
CA THR A 262 -2.87 1.63 4.80
C THR A 262 -3.47 0.33 4.29
N ALA A 263 -3.85 0.31 3.02
CA ALA A 263 -4.30 -0.89 2.33
C ALA A 263 -3.84 -0.93 0.87
N VAL A 264 -3.78 -2.14 0.30
CA VAL A 264 -3.56 -2.39 -1.12
C VAL A 264 -4.79 -3.07 -1.73
N VAL A 265 -5.19 -2.64 -2.91
CA VAL A 265 -6.25 -3.26 -3.72
C VAL A 265 -5.59 -4.28 -4.66
N SER A 266 -5.68 -5.57 -4.31
CA SER A 266 -4.91 -6.64 -4.95
C SER A 266 -5.39 -6.97 -6.36
N ASP A 267 -6.70 -6.98 -6.59
CA ASP A 267 -7.30 -7.21 -7.91
C ASP A 267 -7.14 -6.01 -8.86
N ALA A 268 -6.92 -4.81 -8.33
CA ALA A 268 -6.55 -3.60 -9.08
C ALA A 268 -5.02 -3.34 -9.12
N SER A 269 -4.21 -4.36 -8.86
CA SER A 269 -2.74 -4.28 -8.93
C SER A 269 -2.14 -5.50 -9.63
N LYS A 270 -0.93 -5.36 -10.19
CA LYS A 270 -0.18 -6.48 -10.79
C LYS A 270 1.31 -6.37 -10.48
N GLY A 271 1.97 -7.48 -10.22
CA GLY A 271 3.38 -7.57 -9.82
C GLY A 271 4.27 -8.18 -10.90
N LEU A 272 5.57 -7.88 -10.79
CA LEU A 272 6.59 -8.29 -11.76
C LEU A 272 7.10 -9.71 -11.47
N ASP A 273 7.35 -10.02 -10.20
CA ASP A 273 8.01 -11.25 -9.77
C ASP A 273 7.25 -11.95 -8.64
N SER A 274 6.98 -13.25 -8.81
CA SER A 274 6.13 -14.03 -7.91
C SER A 274 6.74 -14.25 -6.52
N ASP A 275 8.06 -14.35 -6.42
CA ASP A 275 8.75 -14.47 -5.13
C ASP A 275 8.69 -13.14 -4.37
N ARG A 276 8.92 -12.03 -5.07
CA ARG A 276 8.84 -10.68 -4.47
C ARG A 276 7.41 -10.28 -4.11
N ILE A 277 6.39 -10.74 -4.83
CA ILE A 277 4.98 -10.58 -4.44
C ILE A 277 4.71 -11.29 -3.11
N ARG A 278 5.21 -12.51 -2.93
CA ARG A 278 5.06 -13.25 -1.66
C ARG A 278 5.75 -12.52 -0.51
N GLU A 279 6.99 -12.08 -0.70
CA GLU A 279 7.72 -11.28 0.30
C GLU A 279 7.01 -9.96 0.62
N THR A 280 6.41 -9.32 -0.38
CA THR A 280 5.61 -8.10 -0.21
C THR A 280 4.39 -8.35 0.66
N ASN A 281 3.66 -9.44 0.44
CA ASN A 281 2.52 -9.80 1.29
C ASN A 281 2.91 -10.07 2.75
N GLU A 282 4.05 -10.72 2.99
CA GLU A 282 4.59 -10.88 4.34
C GLU A 282 4.96 -9.53 4.98
N ALA A 283 5.57 -8.62 4.20
CA ALA A 283 5.93 -7.30 4.67
C ALA A 283 4.69 -6.43 4.98
N PHE A 284 3.64 -6.55 4.17
CA PHE A 284 2.35 -5.89 4.39
C PHE A 284 1.68 -6.39 5.67
N TYR A 285 1.62 -7.72 5.85
CA TYR A 285 1.09 -8.32 7.08
C TYR A 285 1.80 -7.79 8.33
N LYS A 286 3.14 -7.77 8.32
CA LYS A 286 3.96 -7.27 9.45
C LYS A 286 3.72 -5.79 9.76
N ARG A 287 3.33 -4.98 8.78
CA ARG A 287 3.07 -3.54 8.90
C ARG A 287 1.61 -3.17 9.08
N ARG A 288 0.71 -4.16 9.24
CA ARG A 288 -0.75 -3.92 9.28
C ARG A 288 -1.27 -3.20 8.02
N ILE A 289 -0.63 -3.46 6.88
CA ILE A 289 -1.15 -3.03 5.58
C ILE A 289 -2.16 -4.08 5.15
N ALA A 290 -3.42 -3.68 5.03
CA ALA A 290 -4.50 -4.58 4.62
C ALA A 290 -4.37 -4.93 3.13
N VAL A 291 -4.59 -6.19 2.78
CA VAL A 291 -4.75 -6.63 1.39
C VAL A 291 -6.24 -6.84 1.15
N MET A 292 -6.82 -6.09 0.24
CA MET A 292 -8.26 -6.06 -0.03
C MET A 292 -8.56 -6.21 -1.52
N THR A 293 -9.77 -6.68 -1.82
CA THR A 293 -10.36 -6.60 -3.17
C THR A 293 -10.91 -5.19 -3.43
N SER A 294 -11.20 -4.88 -4.70
CA SER A 294 -11.83 -3.64 -5.11
C SER A 294 -13.19 -3.42 -4.44
N GLY A 295 -14.00 -4.48 -4.29
CA GLY A 295 -15.27 -4.39 -3.57
C GLY A 295 -15.11 -3.99 -2.10
N GLU A 296 -14.12 -4.55 -1.41
CA GLU A 296 -13.81 -4.19 -0.02
C GLU A 296 -13.24 -2.77 0.08
N ALA A 297 -12.41 -2.36 -0.88
CA ALA A 297 -11.91 -0.99 -0.96
C ALA A 297 -13.04 0.03 -1.17
N SER A 298 -14.01 -0.27 -2.05
CA SER A 298 -15.21 0.56 -2.23
C SER A 298 -15.98 0.71 -0.93
N CYS A 299 -16.24 -0.38 -0.21
CA CYS A 299 -16.90 -0.35 1.09
C CYS A 299 -16.14 0.51 2.11
N ALA A 300 -14.81 0.41 2.17
CA ALA A 300 -13.98 1.23 3.05
C ALA A 300 -14.05 2.72 2.69
N MET A 301 -13.96 3.07 1.41
CA MET A 301 -14.10 4.45 0.93
C MET A 301 -15.49 5.03 1.16
N ARG A 302 -16.53 4.20 1.16
CA ARG A 302 -17.91 4.56 1.56
C ARG A 302 -18.12 4.58 3.09
N LYS A 303 -17.11 4.19 3.86
CA LYS A 303 -17.13 4.10 5.32
C LYS A 303 -18.15 3.08 5.87
N ASP A 304 -18.46 2.06 5.06
CA ASP A 304 -19.39 0.98 5.42
C ASP A 304 -18.71 -0.03 6.35
N ILE A 305 -17.53 -0.51 5.96
CA ILE A 305 -16.68 -1.43 6.72
C ILE A 305 -15.20 -1.13 6.48
N PHE A 306 -14.33 -1.50 7.42
CA PHE A 306 -12.89 -1.24 7.39
C PHE A 306 -12.11 -2.54 7.61
N PRO A 307 -10.90 -2.67 7.03
CA PRO A 307 -10.07 -3.84 7.28
C PRO A 307 -9.69 -3.93 8.76
N ILE A 308 -9.68 -5.15 9.31
CA ILE A 308 -9.37 -5.39 10.73
C ILE A 308 -7.97 -4.91 11.09
N GLU A 309 -7.02 -4.89 10.15
CA GLU A 309 -5.67 -4.36 10.34
C GLU A 309 -5.68 -2.92 10.85
N TRP A 310 -6.62 -2.09 10.38
CA TRP A 310 -6.73 -0.70 10.82
C TRP A 310 -7.24 -0.60 12.25
N ILE A 311 -8.19 -1.46 12.61
CA ILE A 311 -8.69 -1.54 13.99
C ILE A 311 -7.60 -2.05 14.93
N GLU A 312 -6.85 -3.08 14.52
CA GLU A 312 -5.70 -3.59 15.26
C GLU A 312 -4.66 -2.50 15.49
N LYS A 313 -4.31 -1.74 14.43
CA LYS A 313 -3.39 -0.60 14.55
C LYS A 313 -3.92 0.43 15.55
N ARG A 314 -5.21 0.78 15.48
CA ARG A 314 -5.81 1.76 16.39
C ARG A 314 -5.79 1.29 17.85
N VAL A 315 -6.04 0.01 18.10
CA VAL A 315 -5.90 -0.56 19.45
C VAL A 315 -4.45 -0.47 19.93
N ASP A 316 -3.48 -0.73 19.06
CA ASP A 316 -2.06 -0.63 19.40
C ASP A 316 -1.60 0.84 19.63
N ASP A 317 -2.31 1.83 19.07
CA ASP A 317 -2.04 3.28 19.24
C ASP A 317 -2.69 3.91 20.50
N LEU A 318 -3.71 3.25 21.09
CA LEU A 318 -4.44 3.73 22.28
C LEU A 318 -3.74 3.30 23.58
#